data_AF-A0A085WX03-F1
#
_entry.id   AF-A0A085WX03-F1
#
_cell.length_a   1.000
_cell.length_b   1.000
_cell.length_c   1.000
_cell.angle_alpha   90.00
_cell.angle_beta   90.00
_cell.angle_gamma   90.00
#
_symmetry.space_group_name_H-M   'P 1'
#
loop_
_entity.id
_entity.type
_entity.pdbx_description
1 polymer ?
#
loop_
_entity_poly.entity_id
_entity_poly.type
_entity_poly.pdbx_seq_one_letter_code
_entity_poly.pdbx_strand_id
1 'polypeptide(L)'
;MTQMSSLPLLSMLVVLPALGAVALRWVRRPGHARQLALGVTALTLALAGVAIGLFRNGEAGPQLVNAWGLVPLLSMDLQLGVDGASVVALSLTALLTLGLVAAGPRQLLDRRTLAVLLLTESATLGFFCAQDLALLTVFWVATLVPAWVLVSQSARAKPESRAVLTFRAYMIAGTLPLLVVTVLVGMLGSRAGAEAPFSLTALAARGVPGSWQTALFGLLLLAAAVRMAVVPFHSWLPVLMARGPFGLSLLLVNVHAGLFLLVRVAIPLLPEAWASGETMLTAVGLFSGLYGAVLALAQVDLRRTVGFLLVSQSGLMLAGLATMNTQSVAGVLLQSVATGVALTGLKLVVEVLGARTGTTDMTRLGGLVRKAPRMAAFFFLLGFASLGFPGTLSFVGEDLLLHGVLEAHPLVALPMLLTTAICAITLFRAFQKTFLGGLNPEQKLLLETVEDLLPRERVAALGLFALVFVGGLLPGPLLRMREHTVDSMVDRVAAVRGTPASAHSEAP
;
A
#
# COMPACT_ATOMS: atom_id res chain seq x y z
N MET A 1 27.14 -20.14 18.83
CA MET A 1 27.05 -19.34 17.60
C MET A 1 27.14 -17.87 18.00
N THR A 2 28.37 -17.39 17.95
CA THR A 2 28.86 -16.14 18.52
C THR A 2 28.39 -14.93 17.72
N GLN A 3 27.97 -13.93 18.48
CA GLN A 3 27.72 -12.53 18.12
C GLN A 3 28.65 -12.04 16.99
N MET A 4 28.15 -12.02 15.75
CA MET A 4 28.35 -10.80 14.96
C MET A 4 27.43 -9.79 15.63
N SER A 5 28.02 -8.77 16.27
CA SER A 5 27.34 -7.54 16.62
C SER A 5 26.65 -7.02 15.36
N SER A 6 25.40 -7.44 15.18
CA SER A 6 24.68 -7.33 13.92
C SER A 6 24.44 -5.85 13.67
N LEU A 7 24.90 -5.37 12.52
CA LEU A 7 24.54 -4.04 12.05
C LEU A 7 23.01 -3.89 12.23
N PRO A 8 22.54 -2.84 12.94
CA PRO A 8 21.13 -2.68 13.23
C PRO A 8 20.38 -2.24 11.98
N LEU A 9 20.28 -3.13 11.00
CA LEU A 9 19.89 -2.85 9.62
C LEU A 9 18.46 -2.30 9.54
N LEU A 10 17.51 -2.90 10.26
CA LEU A 10 16.13 -2.42 10.27
C LEU A 10 16.02 -1.07 10.98
N SER A 11 16.77 -0.89 12.07
CA SER A 11 16.87 0.39 12.76
C SER A 11 17.43 1.48 11.85
N MET A 12 18.48 1.18 11.07
CA MET A 12 19.05 2.09 10.09
C MET A 12 18.04 2.43 8.99
N LEU A 13 17.32 1.43 8.48
CA LEU A 13 16.25 1.62 7.49
C LEU A 13 15.16 2.57 7.99
N VAL A 14 14.72 2.41 9.24
CA VAL A 14 13.67 3.25 9.84
C VAL A 14 14.19 4.65 10.15
N VAL A 15 15.38 4.78 10.74
CA VAL A 15 15.90 6.06 11.25
C VAL A 15 16.47 6.94 10.14
N LEU A 16 17.06 6.37 9.09
CA LEU A 16 17.75 7.12 8.04
C LEU A 16 16.84 8.16 7.32
N PRO A 17 15.62 7.83 6.86
CA PRO A 17 14.74 8.84 6.27
C PRO A 17 14.36 9.94 7.28
N ALA A 18 14.14 9.60 8.56
CA ALA A 18 13.85 10.60 9.59
C ALA A 18 15.03 11.57 9.81
N LEU A 19 16.27 11.06 9.84
CA LEU A 19 17.47 11.90 9.90
C LEU A 19 17.60 12.77 8.64
N GLY A 20 17.30 12.23 7.46
CA GLY A 20 17.25 12.99 6.21
C GLY A 20 16.22 14.13 6.26
N ALA A 21 15.04 13.89 6.82
CA ALA A 21 14.02 14.92 7.01
C ALA A 21 14.46 16.03 7.96
N VAL A 22 15.16 15.67 9.04
CA VAL A 22 15.75 16.64 9.98
C VAL A 22 16.86 17.44 9.28
N ALA A 23 17.74 16.77 8.53
CA ALA A 23 18.82 17.41 7.76
C ALA A 23 18.30 18.45 6.76
N LEU A 24 17.15 18.22 6.13
CA LEU A 24 16.49 19.18 5.23
C LEU A 24 16.10 20.50 5.93
N ARG A 25 16.06 20.56 7.26
CA ARG A 25 15.78 21.81 8.00
C ARG A 25 16.84 22.87 7.76
N TRP A 26 18.10 22.47 7.54
CA TRP A 26 19.23 23.38 7.36
C TRP A 26 19.57 23.67 5.90
N VAL A 27 18.97 22.95 4.94
CA VAL A 27 19.23 23.14 3.51
C VAL A 27 18.34 24.26 2.95
N ARG A 28 18.95 25.40 2.57
CA ARG A 28 18.22 26.57 2.05
C ARG A 28 17.93 26.52 0.56
N ARG A 29 18.79 25.91 -0.25
CA ARG A 29 18.64 25.87 -1.71
C ARG A 29 17.74 24.70 -2.15
N PRO A 30 16.67 24.93 -2.92
CA PRO A 30 15.75 23.86 -3.36
C PRO A 30 16.45 22.71 -4.11
N GLY A 31 17.46 23.03 -4.93
CA GLY A 31 18.25 22.03 -5.66
C GLY A 31 19.00 21.08 -4.72
N HIS A 32 19.70 21.63 -3.73
CA HIS A 32 20.42 20.82 -2.73
C HIS A 32 19.46 20.03 -1.84
N ALA A 33 18.29 20.58 -1.51
CA ALA A 33 17.28 19.87 -0.73
C ALA A 33 16.82 18.58 -1.45
N ARG A 34 16.57 18.68 -2.77
CA ARG A 34 16.23 17.51 -3.58
C ARG A 34 17.39 16.52 -3.68
N GLN A 35 18.61 16.99 -3.88
CA GLN A 35 19.80 16.11 -3.94
C GLN A 35 20.01 15.34 -2.64
N LEU A 36 19.85 16.01 -1.48
CA LEU A 36 19.91 15.36 -0.19
C LEU A 36 18.82 14.29 -0.05
N ALA A 37 17.56 14.62 -0.39
CA ALA A 37 16.46 13.66 -0.34
C ALA A 37 16.68 12.47 -1.30
N LEU A 38 17.27 12.70 -2.48
CA LEU A 38 17.66 11.63 -3.41
C LEU A 38 18.74 10.73 -2.82
N GLY A 39 19.78 11.31 -2.20
CA GLY A 39 20.82 10.54 -1.54
C GLY A 39 20.28 9.68 -0.40
N VAL A 40 19.40 10.25 0.42
CA VAL A 40 18.75 9.55 1.54
C VAL A 40 17.88 8.40 1.02
N THR A 41 16.95 8.65 0.09
CA THR A 41 16.07 7.60 -0.47
C THR A 41 16.82 6.52 -1.23
N ALA A 42 17.89 6.87 -1.95
CA ALA A 42 18.73 5.89 -2.62
C ALA A 42 19.48 5.00 -1.62
N LEU A 43 19.99 5.58 -0.53
CA LEU A 43 20.63 4.81 0.55
C LEU A 43 19.61 3.93 1.30
N THR A 44 18.39 4.43 1.57
CA THR A 44 17.30 3.63 2.14
C THR A 44 16.97 2.43 1.23
N LEU A 45 16.89 2.64 -0.09
CA LEU A 45 16.68 1.55 -1.03
C LEU A 45 17.84 0.55 -1.05
N ALA A 46 19.09 1.03 -0.96
CA ALA A 46 20.25 0.16 -0.88
C ALA A 46 20.21 -0.72 0.39
N LEU A 47 19.87 -0.14 1.54
CA LEU A 47 19.70 -0.89 2.79
C LEU A 47 18.54 -1.91 2.69
N ALA A 48 17.45 -1.56 1.99
CA ALA A 48 16.32 -2.48 1.79
C ALA A 48 16.72 -3.63 0.85
N GLY A 49 17.57 -3.35 -0.15
CA GLY A 49 18.19 -4.36 -1.00
C GLY A 49 19.10 -5.32 -0.21
N VAL A 50 19.88 -4.80 0.75
CA VAL A 50 20.65 -5.65 1.68
C VAL A 50 19.71 -6.51 2.53
N ALA A 51 18.59 -5.95 3.02
CA ALA A 51 17.61 -6.72 3.79
C ALA A 51 16.99 -7.87 2.97
N ILE A 52 16.62 -7.62 1.70
CA ILE A 52 16.19 -8.69 0.78
C ILE A 52 17.29 -9.73 0.57
N GLY A 53 18.54 -9.30 0.35
CA GLY A 53 19.66 -10.22 0.09
C GLY A 53 20.03 -11.11 1.27
N LEU A 54 19.75 -10.65 2.50
CA LEU A 54 19.97 -11.42 3.73
C LEU A 54 18.76 -12.26 4.16
N PHE A 55 17.58 -12.01 3.58
CA PHE A 55 16.35 -12.73 3.91
C PHE A 55 16.41 -14.17 3.40
N ARG A 56 16.06 -15.12 4.26
CA ARG A 56 16.08 -16.55 3.98
C ARG A 56 14.66 -17.07 3.82
N ASN A 57 14.36 -17.63 2.65
CA ASN A 57 13.05 -18.23 2.40
C ASN A 57 12.87 -19.50 3.23
N GLY A 58 11.65 -19.77 3.67
CA GLY A 58 11.30 -21.00 4.41
C GLY A 58 11.58 -20.99 5.91
N GLU A 59 12.30 -19.99 6.45
CA GLU A 59 12.49 -19.88 7.90
C GLU A 59 11.23 -19.31 8.59
N ALA A 60 10.78 -19.97 9.66
CA ALA A 60 9.64 -19.56 10.45
C ALA A 60 9.95 -18.35 11.35
N GLY A 61 8.98 -17.43 11.47
CA GLY A 61 9.08 -16.28 12.37
C GLY A 61 9.84 -15.08 11.81
N PRO A 62 10.05 -14.03 12.63
CA PRO A 62 10.71 -12.81 12.19
C PRO A 62 12.23 -12.97 12.05
N GLN A 63 12.77 -12.50 10.93
CA GLN A 63 14.19 -12.45 10.60
C GLN A 63 14.75 -11.03 10.73
N LEU A 64 16.08 -10.88 10.63
CA LEU A 64 16.80 -9.60 10.73
C LEU A 64 16.42 -8.79 11.98
N VAL A 65 16.26 -9.47 13.11
CA VAL A 65 15.69 -8.88 14.32
C VAL A 65 16.62 -7.84 14.95
N ASN A 66 16.06 -6.66 15.25
CA ASN A 66 16.68 -5.65 16.09
C ASN A 66 15.80 -5.43 17.34
N ALA A 67 16.30 -5.87 18.49
CA ALA A 67 15.62 -5.76 19.77
C ALA A 67 16.38 -4.81 20.70
N TRP A 68 15.64 -3.91 21.35
CA TRP A 68 16.14 -2.98 22.36
C TRP A 68 15.56 -3.24 23.75
N GLY A 69 14.69 -4.25 23.86
CA GLY A 69 14.09 -4.71 25.10
C GLY A 69 12.77 -4.01 25.44
N LEU A 70 12.15 -4.53 26.50
CA LEU A 70 10.89 -4.07 27.04
C LEU A 70 11.04 -2.69 27.68
N VAL A 71 10.16 -1.75 27.32
CA VAL A 71 9.99 -0.48 28.02
C VAL A 71 8.97 -0.68 29.14
N PRO A 72 9.37 -0.81 30.42
CA PRO A 72 8.48 -1.29 31.49
C PRO A 72 7.26 -0.39 31.69
N LEU A 73 7.44 0.94 31.58
CA LEU A 73 6.38 1.93 31.73
C LEU A 73 5.23 1.74 30.73
N LEU A 74 5.55 1.28 29.52
CA LEU A 74 4.59 1.09 28.44
C LEU A 74 4.22 -0.38 28.23
N SER A 75 4.90 -1.30 28.92
CA SER A 75 4.85 -2.75 28.69
C SER A 75 5.05 -3.15 27.22
N MET A 76 5.70 -2.29 26.44
CA MET A 76 5.90 -2.41 24.99
C MET A 76 7.32 -2.90 24.71
N ASP A 77 7.45 -3.94 23.89
CA ASP A 77 8.76 -4.42 23.47
C ASP A 77 9.22 -3.65 22.22
N LEU A 78 10.39 -3.03 22.32
CA LEU A 78 11.01 -2.36 21.19
C LEU A 78 11.74 -3.41 20.35
N GLN A 79 10.99 -4.04 19.44
CA GLN A 79 11.51 -5.06 18.55
C GLN A 79 11.08 -4.80 17.10
N LEU A 80 12.06 -4.72 16.21
CA LEU A 80 11.88 -4.77 14.76
C LEU A 80 12.31 -6.12 14.22
N GLY A 81 11.62 -6.59 13.19
CA GLY A 81 11.91 -7.83 12.48
C GLY A 81 11.16 -7.86 11.15
N VAL A 82 11.53 -8.76 10.26
CA VAL A 82 10.86 -8.92 8.96
C VAL A 82 10.43 -10.35 8.72
N ASP A 83 9.27 -10.52 8.13
CA ASP A 83 8.80 -11.79 7.56
C ASP A 83 8.64 -11.65 6.04
N GLY A 84 8.09 -12.68 5.38
CA GLY A 84 7.86 -12.69 3.94
C GLY A 84 6.96 -11.56 3.43
N ALA A 85 5.97 -11.15 4.22
CA ALA A 85 5.11 -10.01 3.88
C ALA A 85 5.86 -8.68 4.01
N SER A 86 6.64 -8.52 5.08
CA SER A 86 7.32 -7.28 5.45
C SER A 86 8.51 -6.97 4.55
N VAL A 87 9.35 -7.97 4.22
CA VAL A 87 10.60 -7.74 3.49
C VAL A 87 10.37 -7.11 2.12
N VAL A 88 9.31 -7.52 1.43
CA VAL A 88 8.93 -6.94 0.14
C VAL A 88 8.29 -5.56 0.33
N ALA A 89 7.50 -5.37 1.41
CA ALA A 89 6.88 -4.10 1.72
C ALA A 89 7.89 -2.98 2.00
N LEU A 90 8.98 -3.28 2.71
CA LEU A 90 10.07 -2.34 2.98
C LEU A 90 10.74 -1.88 1.68
N SER A 91 11.10 -2.84 0.82
CA SER A 91 11.79 -2.57 -0.43
C SER A 91 10.91 -1.81 -1.41
N LEU A 92 9.62 -2.13 -1.47
CA LEU A 92 8.66 -1.36 -2.25
C LEU A 92 8.56 0.07 -1.73
N THR A 93 8.43 0.26 -0.42
CA THR A 93 8.32 1.60 0.18
C THR A 93 9.52 2.47 -0.16
N ALA A 94 10.74 1.94 -0.04
CA ALA A 94 11.96 2.65 -0.39
C ALA A 94 12.05 2.96 -1.90
N LEU A 95 11.71 1.99 -2.75
CA LEU A 95 11.74 2.15 -4.21
C LEU A 95 10.75 3.22 -4.69
N LEU A 96 9.51 3.17 -4.21
CA LEU A 96 8.48 4.13 -4.60
C LEU A 96 8.84 5.54 -4.12
N THR A 97 9.38 5.68 -2.90
CA THR A 97 9.83 6.98 -2.39
C THR A 97 10.96 7.55 -3.26
N LEU A 98 11.96 6.73 -3.62
CA LEU A 98 13.02 7.15 -4.53
C LEU A 98 12.46 7.58 -5.89
N GLY A 99 11.58 6.79 -6.51
CA GLY A 99 10.97 7.11 -7.79
C GLY A 99 10.20 8.43 -7.78
N LEU A 100 9.45 8.69 -6.70
CA LEU A 100 8.69 9.92 -6.50
C LEU A 100 9.61 11.14 -6.37
N VAL A 101 10.69 11.04 -5.57
CA VAL A 101 11.67 12.15 -5.43
C VAL A 101 12.50 12.34 -6.71
N ALA A 102 12.83 11.26 -7.42
CA ALA A 102 13.63 11.27 -8.64
C ALA A 102 12.90 11.91 -9.82
N ALA A 103 11.63 11.58 -10.01
CA ALA A 103 10.89 11.98 -11.21
C ALA A 103 9.71 12.92 -10.97
N GLY A 104 9.34 13.17 -9.70
CA GLY A 104 8.26 14.10 -9.38
C GLY A 104 8.46 15.52 -9.92
N PRO A 105 7.37 16.22 -10.30
CA PRO A 105 7.43 17.62 -10.72
C PRO A 105 8.06 18.50 -9.64
N ARG A 106 9.04 19.34 -10.03
CA ARG A 106 9.81 20.17 -9.09
C ARG A 106 8.93 21.09 -8.23
N GLN A 107 7.89 21.66 -8.82
CA GLN A 107 6.94 22.55 -8.14
C GLN A 107 6.13 21.86 -7.03
N LEU A 108 6.06 20.52 -7.04
CA LEU A 108 5.35 19.73 -6.03
C LEU A 108 6.27 19.14 -4.97
N LEU A 109 7.59 19.34 -5.09
CA LEU A 109 8.62 18.75 -4.23
C LEU A 109 9.48 19.86 -3.60
N ASP A 110 8.81 20.77 -2.90
CA ASP A 110 9.51 21.75 -2.08
C ASP A 110 10.19 21.08 -0.87
N ARG A 111 11.06 21.83 -0.19
CA ARG A 111 11.84 21.33 0.97
C ARG A 111 10.96 20.70 2.04
N ARG A 112 9.79 21.29 2.28
CA ARG A 112 8.85 20.81 3.29
C ARG A 112 8.17 19.52 2.87
N THR A 113 7.71 19.44 1.63
CA THR A 113 7.10 18.22 1.09
C THR A 113 8.11 17.07 1.12
N LEU A 114 9.37 17.33 0.75
CA LEU A 114 10.45 16.34 0.85
C LEU A 114 10.67 15.85 2.29
N ALA A 115 10.72 16.75 3.27
CA ALA A 115 10.89 16.36 4.67
C ALA A 115 9.73 15.48 5.17
N VAL A 116 8.49 15.81 4.81
CA VAL A 116 7.33 14.99 5.19
C VAL A 116 7.29 13.67 4.44
N LEU A 117 7.68 13.62 3.17
CA LEU A 117 7.80 12.36 2.44
C LEU A 117 8.79 11.41 3.13
N LEU A 118 9.96 11.92 3.54
CA LEU A 118 10.96 11.13 4.27
C LEU A 118 10.48 10.71 5.67
N LEU A 119 9.77 11.56 6.41
CA LEU A 119 9.16 11.18 7.69
C LEU A 119 8.09 10.10 7.52
N THR A 120 7.28 10.22 6.45
CA THR A 120 6.25 9.22 6.13
C THR A 120 6.90 7.90 5.74
N GLU A 121 7.95 7.93 4.90
CA GLU A 121 8.76 6.76 4.56
C GLU A 121 9.31 6.08 5.82
N SER A 122 9.97 6.82 6.72
CA SER A 122 10.47 6.31 8.01
C SER A 122 9.38 5.60 8.82
N ALA A 123 8.23 6.27 9.01
CA ALA A 123 7.13 5.72 9.78
C ALA A 123 6.51 4.49 9.12
N THR A 124 6.40 4.47 7.79
CA THR A 124 5.87 3.34 7.03
C THR A 124 6.81 2.14 7.08
N LEU A 125 8.13 2.35 6.98
CA LEU A 125 9.12 1.30 7.19
C LEU A 125 9.02 0.72 8.61
N GLY A 126 8.91 1.59 9.62
CA GLY A 126 8.73 1.18 11.01
C GLY A 126 7.45 0.36 11.23
N PHE A 127 6.35 0.76 10.61
CA PHE A 127 5.08 0.03 10.65
C PHE A 127 5.22 -1.40 10.13
N PHE A 128 5.89 -1.59 8.98
CA PHE A 128 6.05 -2.92 8.40
C PHE A 128 7.02 -3.82 9.15
N CYS A 129 7.98 -3.29 9.91
CA CYS A 129 8.93 -4.10 10.66
C CYS A 129 8.61 -4.26 12.16
N ALA A 130 7.59 -3.58 12.69
CA ALA A 130 7.21 -3.70 14.09
C ALA A 130 6.77 -5.13 14.45
N GLN A 131 7.33 -5.70 15.52
CA GLN A 131 7.01 -7.03 16.05
C GLN A 131 6.11 -7.01 17.29
N ASP A 132 5.69 -5.82 17.70
CA ASP A 132 4.87 -5.55 18.86
C ASP A 132 3.65 -4.71 18.44
N LEU A 133 2.46 -5.06 18.93
CA LEU A 133 1.19 -4.41 18.56
C LEU A 133 1.14 -2.94 18.98
N ALA A 134 1.70 -2.59 20.14
CA ALA A 134 1.78 -1.21 20.59
C ALA A 134 2.76 -0.41 19.73
N LEU A 135 3.93 -0.98 19.43
CA LEU A 135 4.91 -0.34 18.52
C LEU A 135 4.34 -0.16 17.11
N LEU A 136 3.64 -1.17 16.59
CA LEU A 136 2.94 -1.11 15.31
C LEU A 136 1.89 0.00 15.31
N THR A 137 1.14 0.17 16.41
CA THR A 137 0.17 1.25 16.58
C THR A 137 0.84 2.63 16.62
N VAL A 138 2.00 2.76 17.28
CA VAL A 138 2.79 4.00 17.29
C VAL A 138 3.22 4.37 15.88
N PHE A 139 3.75 3.42 15.11
CA PHE A 139 4.13 3.68 13.72
C PHE A 139 2.92 3.94 12.82
N TRP A 140 1.80 3.26 13.03
CA TRP A 140 0.55 3.55 12.34
C TRP A 140 0.17 5.02 12.50
N VAL A 141 0.13 5.55 13.73
CA VAL A 141 -0.13 6.96 14.01
C VAL A 141 0.95 7.85 13.37
N ALA A 142 2.22 7.47 13.49
CA ALA A 142 3.34 8.22 12.94
C ALA A 142 3.28 8.37 11.41
N THR A 143 2.68 7.42 10.67
CA THR A 143 2.47 7.59 9.23
C THR A 143 1.47 8.71 8.89
N LEU A 144 0.59 9.07 9.84
CA LEU A 144 -0.54 10.00 9.61
C LEU A 144 -0.22 11.42 10.03
N VAL A 145 0.62 11.60 11.05
CA VAL A 145 0.95 12.92 11.60
C VAL A 145 1.59 13.83 10.55
N PRO A 146 2.65 13.41 9.81
CA PRO A 146 3.24 14.22 8.75
C PRO A 146 2.24 14.48 7.61
N ALA A 147 1.41 13.46 7.29
CA ALA A 147 0.42 13.54 6.24
C ALA A 147 -0.60 14.64 6.47
N TRP A 148 -1.15 14.70 7.68
CA TRP A 148 -2.13 15.70 8.07
C TRP A 148 -1.58 17.12 7.94
N VAL A 149 -0.32 17.34 8.37
CA VAL A 149 0.34 18.64 8.29
C VAL A 149 0.46 19.13 6.85
N LEU A 150 0.74 18.27 5.88
CA LEU A 150 0.79 18.71 4.47
C LEU A 150 -0.59 18.84 3.83
N VAL A 151 -1.52 17.93 4.11
CA VAL A 151 -2.87 17.99 3.51
C VAL A 151 -3.57 19.29 3.91
N SER A 152 -3.44 19.70 5.17
CA SER A 152 -3.99 20.96 5.69
C SER A 152 -3.36 22.22 5.09
N GLN A 153 -2.19 22.10 4.45
CA GLN A 153 -1.41 23.23 3.93
C GLN A 153 -1.16 23.11 2.42
N SER A 154 -1.85 22.17 1.78
CA SER A 154 -1.72 21.94 0.35
C SER A 154 -2.33 23.08 -0.43
N ALA A 155 -1.61 23.61 -1.42
CA ALA A 155 -2.15 24.62 -2.34
C ALA A 155 -3.40 24.14 -3.10
N ARG A 156 -3.61 22.82 -3.22
CA ARG A 156 -4.76 22.20 -3.91
C ARG A 156 -5.98 21.98 -3.00
N ALA A 157 -5.84 22.16 -1.69
CA ALA A 157 -6.92 22.00 -0.73
C ALA A 157 -6.84 23.12 0.31
N LYS A 158 -7.77 24.08 0.26
CA LYS A 158 -7.87 25.09 1.33
C LYS A 158 -8.09 24.39 2.69
N PRO A 159 -7.52 24.90 3.81
CA PRO A 159 -7.63 24.27 5.13
C PRO A 159 -9.08 23.97 5.56
N GLU A 160 -10.01 24.87 5.24
CA GLU A 160 -11.44 24.79 5.52
C GLU A 160 -12.21 23.91 4.53
N SER A 161 -11.55 23.36 3.52
CA SER A 161 -12.23 22.54 2.51
C SER A 161 -12.73 21.24 3.12
N ARG A 162 -13.94 20.81 2.70
CA ARG A 162 -14.52 19.51 3.04
C ARG A 162 -13.54 18.36 2.84
N ALA A 163 -12.62 18.48 1.88
CA ALA A 163 -11.59 17.49 1.61
C ALA A 163 -10.65 17.23 2.80
N VAL A 164 -10.17 18.30 3.44
CA VAL A 164 -9.26 18.21 4.61
C VAL A 164 -10.02 17.65 5.82
N LEU A 165 -11.27 18.09 6.02
CA LEU A 165 -12.12 17.56 7.10
C LEU A 165 -12.42 16.08 6.92
N THR A 166 -12.78 15.65 5.71
CA THR A 166 -12.99 14.22 5.39
C THR A 166 -11.72 13.43 5.64
N PHE A 167 -10.57 13.86 5.12
CA PHE A 167 -9.31 13.16 5.40
C PHE A 167 -9.06 13.02 6.91
N ARG A 168 -9.16 14.11 7.68
CA ARG A 168 -8.95 14.10 9.13
C ARG A 168 -9.90 13.15 9.86
N ALA A 169 -11.20 13.22 9.57
CA ALA A 169 -12.20 12.38 10.22
C ALA A 169 -11.91 10.89 9.99
N TYR A 170 -11.52 10.52 8.77
CA TYR A 170 -11.18 9.14 8.42
C TYR A 170 -9.86 8.70 9.05
N MET A 171 -8.86 9.57 9.16
CA MET A 171 -7.63 9.21 9.86
C MET A 171 -7.86 8.90 11.33
N ILE A 172 -8.74 9.65 12.00
CA ILE A 172 -9.15 9.36 13.39
C ILE A 172 -9.96 8.06 13.44
N ALA A 173 -10.96 7.91 12.56
CA ALA A 173 -11.82 6.73 12.51
C ALA A 173 -11.06 5.43 12.23
N GLY A 174 -9.97 5.48 11.48
CA GLY A 174 -9.11 4.32 11.21
C GLY A 174 -8.09 4.03 12.33
N THR A 175 -7.78 5.02 13.19
CA THR A 175 -6.74 4.90 14.22
C THR A 175 -7.31 4.57 15.59
N LEU A 176 -8.44 5.18 15.95
CA LEU A 176 -9.07 4.97 17.26
C LEU A 176 -9.43 3.50 17.52
N PRO A 177 -10.02 2.73 16.58
CA PRO A 177 -10.31 1.32 16.81
C PRO A 177 -9.05 0.49 17.03
N LEU A 178 -7.97 0.74 16.28
CA LEU A 178 -6.68 0.08 16.48
C LEU A 178 -6.12 0.38 17.87
N LEU A 179 -6.18 1.63 18.32
CA LEU A 179 -5.75 2.01 19.66
C LEU A 179 -6.55 1.28 20.75
N VAL A 180 -7.87 1.20 20.60
CA VAL A 180 -8.74 0.46 21.54
C VAL A 180 -8.37 -1.02 21.56
N VAL A 181 -8.16 -1.65 20.40
CA VAL A 181 -7.71 -3.05 20.32
C VAL A 181 -6.39 -3.24 21.04
N THR A 182 -5.40 -2.39 20.77
CA THR A 182 -4.10 -2.44 21.43
C THR A 182 -4.25 -2.40 22.94
N VAL A 183 -4.99 -1.42 23.48
CA VAL A 183 -5.22 -1.30 24.92
C VAL A 183 -5.92 -2.54 25.50
N LEU A 184 -7.00 -3.02 24.87
CA LEU A 184 -7.76 -4.18 25.36
C LEU A 184 -6.92 -5.46 25.34
N VAL A 185 -6.19 -5.72 24.25
CA VAL A 185 -5.30 -6.88 24.12
C VAL A 185 -4.17 -6.83 25.15
N GLY A 186 -3.59 -5.64 25.36
CA GLY A 186 -2.59 -5.41 26.40
C GLY A 186 -3.14 -5.72 27.80
N MET A 187 -4.32 -5.20 28.13
CA MET A 187 -4.98 -5.46 29.41
C MET A 187 -5.26 -6.95 29.63
N LEU A 188 -5.73 -7.66 28.60
CA LEU A 188 -5.97 -9.10 28.65
C LEU A 188 -4.65 -9.87 28.85
N GLY A 189 -3.57 -9.46 28.18
CA GLY A 189 -2.24 -10.03 28.35
C GLY A 189 -1.69 -9.83 29.75
N SER A 190 -1.74 -8.60 30.27
CA SER A 190 -1.25 -8.29 31.62
C SER A 190 -2.04 -9.04 32.71
N ARG A 191 -3.37 -9.16 32.56
CA ARG A 191 -4.20 -9.95 33.50
C ARG A 191 -3.88 -11.44 33.47
N ALA A 192 -3.42 -11.94 32.32
CA ALA A 192 -2.95 -13.31 32.16
C ALA A 192 -1.48 -13.51 32.60
N GLY A 193 -0.82 -12.47 33.14
CA GLY A 193 0.57 -12.54 33.59
C GLY A 193 1.60 -12.57 32.46
N ALA A 194 1.26 -12.11 31.25
CA ALA A 194 2.20 -12.09 30.14
C ALA A 194 3.33 -11.07 30.36
N GLU A 195 4.58 -11.51 30.27
CA GLU A 195 5.77 -10.64 30.37
C GLU A 195 5.85 -9.62 29.21
N ALA A 196 5.47 -10.03 28.00
CA ALA A 196 5.43 -9.21 26.80
C ALA A 196 3.98 -9.16 26.23
N PRO A 197 3.08 -8.35 26.82
CA PRO A 197 1.64 -8.41 26.53
C PRO A 197 1.28 -7.97 25.09
N PHE A 198 2.15 -7.24 24.40
CA PHE A 198 1.91 -6.76 23.04
C PHE A 198 2.75 -7.45 21.96
N SER A 199 3.69 -8.34 22.31
CA SER A 199 4.50 -9.07 21.33
C SER A 199 3.59 -9.86 20.39
N LEU A 200 3.69 -9.62 19.08
CA LEU A 200 2.81 -10.25 18.09
C LEU A 200 2.99 -11.77 18.07
N THR A 201 4.22 -12.25 18.25
CA THR A 201 4.52 -13.69 18.35
C THR A 201 3.91 -14.29 19.62
N ALA A 202 4.07 -13.64 20.77
CA ALA A 202 3.47 -14.11 22.03
C ALA A 202 1.94 -14.07 21.99
N LEU A 203 1.36 -13.04 21.37
CA LEU A 203 -0.07 -12.88 21.15
C LEU A 203 -0.64 -13.98 20.26
N ALA A 204 -0.01 -14.27 19.13
CA ALA A 204 -0.43 -15.34 18.23
C ALA A 204 -0.32 -16.73 18.88
N ALA A 205 0.66 -16.95 19.77
CA ALA A 205 0.81 -18.21 20.50
C ALA A 205 -0.22 -18.38 21.62
N ARG A 206 -0.47 -17.31 22.40
CA ARG A 206 -1.42 -17.32 23.53
C ARG A 206 -2.87 -17.34 23.08
N GLY A 207 -3.17 -16.69 21.95
CA GLY A 207 -4.54 -16.46 21.48
C GLY A 207 -5.33 -15.48 22.35
N VAL A 208 -6.58 -15.25 21.96
CA VAL A 208 -7.54 -14.40 22.66
C VAL A 208 -8.77 -15.23 23.01
N PRO A 209 -9.35 -15.07 24.22
CA PRO A 209 -10.58 -15.77 24.58
C PRO A 209 -11.70 -15.51 23.55
N GLY A 210 -12.43 -16.56 23.14
CA GLY A 210 -13.45 -16.48 22.10
C GLY A 210 -14.50 -15.38 22.32
N SER A 211 -14.87 -15.09 23.57
CA SER A 211 -15.82 -14.02 23.92
C SER A 211 -15.38 -12.61 23.48
N TRP A 212 -14.07 -12.40 23.31
CA TRP A 212 -13.51 -11.12 22.88
C TRP A 212 -13.22 -11.09 21.37
N GLN A 213 -13.14 -12.24 20.70
CA GLN A 213 -12.65 -12.28 19.32
C GLN A 213 -13.52 -11.47 18.36
N THR A 214 -14.85 -11.61 18.42
CA THR A 214 -15.78 -10.88 17.54
C THR A 214 -15.69 -9.37 17.73
N ALA A 215 -15.60 -8.89 18.97
CA ALA A 215 -15.53 -7.46 19.27
C ALA A 215 -14.20 -6.85 18.80
N LEU A 216 -13.07 -7.52 19.07
CA LEU A 216 -11.75 -7.08 18.61
C LEU A 216 -11.64 -7.16 17.08
N PHE A 217 -12.26 -8.17 16.47
CA PHE A 217 -12.30 -8.33 15.02
C PHE A 217 -13.06 -7.18 14.36
N GLY A 218 -14.23 -6.80 14.87
CA GLY A 218 -14.98 -5.65 14.37
C GLY A 218 -14.18 -4.34 14.44
N LEU A 219 -13.43 -4.11 15.52
CA LEU A 219 -12.57 -2.93 15.67
C LEU A 219 -11.36 -2.95 14.72
N LEU A 220 -10.65 -4.07 14.60
CA LEU A 220 -9.53 -4.22 13.66
C LEU A 220 -10.01 -4.11 12.21
N LEU A 221 -11.14 -4.72 11.89
CA LEU A 221 -11.75 -4.62 10.57
C LEU A 221 -12.13 -3.18 10.26
N LEU A 222 -12.68 -2.42 11.21
CA LEU A 222 -12.96 -1.00 11.00
C LEU A 222 -11.68 -0.20 10.74
N ALA A 223 -10.63 -0.42 11.53
CA ALA A 223 -9.32 0.23 11.31
C ALA A 223 -8.75 -0.07 9.91
N ALA A 224 -8.77 -1.35 9.53
CA ALA A 224 -8.29 -1.82 8.23
C ALA A 224 -9.16 -1.30 7.08
N ALA A 225 -10.48 -1.40 7.17
CA ALA A 225 -11.43 -0.99 6.13
C ALA A 225 -11.33 0.51 5.84
N VAL A 226 -11.21 1.34 6.88
CA VAL A 226 -10.95 2.77 6.73
C VAL A 226 -9.64 3.02 6.00
N ARG A 227 -8.55 2.33 6.39
CA ARG A 227 -7.22 2.51 5.79
C ARG A 227 -7.11 1.98 4.36
N MET A 228 -7.82 0.89 4.05
CA MET A 228 -7.92 0.32 2.71
C MET A 228 -8.89 1.09 1.81
N ALA A 229 -9.69 2.01 2.38
CA ALA A 229 -10.76 2.71 1.69
C ALA A 229 -11.84 1.75 1.14
N VAL A 230 -12.21 0.73 1.92
CA VAL A 230 -13.32 -0.20 1.64
C VAL A 230 -14.64 0.51 1.93
N VAL A 231 -15.69 0.25 1.15
CA VAL A 231 -17.01 0.90 1.29
C VAL A 231 -17.67 0.46 2.62
N PRO A 232 -18.29 1.39 3.39
CA PRO A 232 -18.57 2.80 3.09
C PRO A 232 -17.41 3.77 3.38
N PHE A 233 -16.29 3.28 3.91
CA PHE A 233 -15.18 4.09 4.40
C PHE A 233 -14.15 4.53 3.34
N HIS A 234 -14.59 4.80 2.12
CA HIS A 234 -13.70 5.02 0.98
C HIS A 234 -13.45 6.49 0.61
N SER A 235 -14.34 7.40 1.03
CA SER A 235 -14.45 8.74 0.44
C SER A 235 -13.22 9.64 0.61
N TRP A 236 -12.36 9.37 1.61
CA TRP A 236 -11.12 10.11 1.84
C TRP A 236 -10.07 9.87 0.74
N LEU A 237 -10.04 8.69 0.15
CA LEU A 237 -8.96 8.27 -0.74
C LEU A 237 -9.01 8.97 -2.11
N PRO A 238 -10.15 8.98 -2.84
CA PRO A 238 -10.24 9.74 -4.10
C PRO A 238 -10.00 11.24 -3.91
N VAL A 239 -10.42 11.78 -2.75
CA VAL A 239 -10.19 13.18 -2.38
C VAL A 239 -8.69 13.44 -2.16
N LEU A 240 -8.01 12.58 -1.41
CA LEU A 240 -6.58 12.68 -1.19
C LEU A 240 -5.79 12.53 -2.50
N MET A 241 -6.20 11.63 -3.39
CA MET A 241 -5.55 11.48 -4.69
C MET A 241 -5.71 12.72 -5.58
N ALA A 242 -6.90 13.33 -5.56
CA ALA A 242 -7.22 14.50 -6.37
C ALA A 242 -6.57 15.80 -5.85
N ARG A 243 -6.59 16.01 -4.54
CA ARG A 243 -6.23 17.29 -3.91
C ARG A 243 -5.04 17.22 -2.96
N GLY A 244 -4.62 16.02 -2.58
CA GLY A 244 -3.53 15.82 -1.64
C GLY A 244 -2.16 16.21 -2.21
N PRO A 245 -1.16 16.34 -1.34
CA PRO A 245 0.23 16.47 -1.72
C PRO A 245 0.70 15.30 -2.59
N PHE A 246 1.61 15.61 -3.52
CA PHE A 246 2.25 14.60 -4.36
C PHE A 246 3.13 13.67 -3.51
N GLY A 247 3.21 12.40 -3.91
CA GLY A 247 3.98 11.35 -3.22
C GLY A 247 3.34 10.85 -1.93
N LEU A 248 2.86 11.75 -1.06
CA LEU A 248 2.21 11.39 0.21
C LEU A 248 0.98 10.51 -0.03
N SER A 249 0.16 10.89 -1.01
CA SER A 249 -1.04 10.15 -1.38
C SER A 249 -0.74 8.69 -1.77
N LEU A 250 0.43 8.42 -2.35
CA LEU A 250 0.85 7.07 -2.72
C LEU A 250 1.49 6.32 -1.54
N LEU A 251 2.40 6.97 -0.80
CA LEU A 251 3.04 6.33 0.37
C LEU A 251 2.04 5.86 1.43
N LEU A 252 0.91 6.57 1.59
CA LEU A 252 -0.13 6.18 2.54
C LEU A 252 -0.94 4.95 2.11
N VAL A 253 -0.87 4.56 0.84
CA VAL A 253 -1.67 3.46 0.28
C VAL A 253 -0.80 2.36 -0.34
N ASN A 254 0.52 2.55 -0.38
CA ASN A 254 1.53 1.51 -0.68
C ASN A 254 1.24 0.21 0.08
N VAL A 255 1.44 -0.95 -0.56
CA VAL A 255 1.22 -2.33 -0.04
C VAL A 255 -0.12 -2.52 0.69
N HIS A 256 -1.00 -1.52 0.70
CA HIS A 256 -2.16 -1.36 1.55
C HIS A 256 -1.87 -1.62 3.05
N ALA A 257 -1.45 -0.59 3.79
CA ALA A 257 -1.19 -0.72 5.24
C ALA A 257 -2.36 -1.35 6.04
N GLY A 258 -3.61 -1.11 5.63
CA GLY A 258 -4.77 -1.78 6.23
C GLY A 258 -4.86 -3.28 5.90
N LEU A 259 -4.47 -3.71 4.70
CA LEU A 259 -4.35 -5.13 4.34
C LEU A 259 -3.26 -5.80 5.18
N PHE A 260 -2.13 -5.12 5.34
CA PHE A 260 -1.03 -5.61 6.18
C PHE A 260 -1.48 -5.77 7.65
N LEU A 261 -2.31 -4.85 8.17
CA LEU A 261 -2.90 -4.99 9.51
C LEU A 261 -3.77 -6.26 9.63
N LEU A 262 -4.56 -6.60 8.59
CA LEU A 262 -5.36 -7.82 8.59
C LEU A 262 -4.46 -9.08 8.60
N VAL A 263 -3.47 -9.11 7.70
CA VAL A 263 -2.52 -10.23 7.53
C VAL A 263 -1.67 -10.44 8.78
N ARG A 264 -1.14 -9.35 9.36
CA ARG A 264 -0.16 -9.41 10.44
C ARG A 264 -0.79 -9.52 11.83
N VAL A 265 -1.99 -8.98 12.01
CA VAL A 265 -2.64 -8.86 13.33
C VAL A 265 -3.98 -9.58 13.36
N ALA A 266 -4.93 -9.23 12.50
CA ALA A 266 -6.30 -9.73 12.64
C ALA A 266 -6.39 -11.26 12.44
N ILE A 267 -5.76 -11.78 11.38
CA ILE A 267 -5.81 -13.20 11.02
C ILE A 267 -5.11 -14.07 12.06
N PRO A 268 -3.85 -13.79 12.49
CA PRO A 268 -3.18 -14.65 13.46
C PRO A 268 -3.81 -14.60 14.86
N LEU A 269 -4.37 -13.45 15.24
CA LEU A 269 -4.89 -13.19 16.58
C LEU A 269 -6.35 -13.64 16.76
N LEU A 270 -7.17 -13.53 15.70
CA LEU A 270 -8.63 -13.70 15.76
C LEU A 270 -9.15 -14.68 14.70
N PRO A 271 -8.60 -15.91 14.61
CA PRO A 271 -8.92 -16.83 13.52
C PRO A 271 -10.38 -17.33 13.55
N GLU A 272 -11.02 -17.46 14.72
CA GLU A 272 -12.44 -17.87 14.81
C GLU A 272 -13.38 -16.78 14.31
N ALA A 273 -13.13 -15.53 14.73
CA ALA A 273 -13.91 -14.41 14.25
C ALA A 273 -13.73 -14.20 12.74
N TRP A 274 -12.49 -14.37 12.24
CA TRP A 274 -12.25 -14.35 10.79
C TRP A 274 -13.08 -15.40 10.07
N ALA A 275 -12.98 -16.67 10.49
CA ALA A 275 -13.70 -17.79 9.87
C ALA A 275 -15.22 -17.57 9.85
N SER A 276 -15.78 -17.00 10.92
CA SER A 276 -17.21 -16.66 10.96
C SER A 276 -17.60 -15.48 10.04
N GLY A 277 -16.65 -14.61 9.70
CA GLY A 277 -16.86 -13.37 8.95
C GLY A 277 -16.59 -13.46 7.45
N GLU A 278 -16.10 -14.58 6.94
CA GLU A 278 -15.59 -14.73 5.55
C GLU A 278 -16.62 -14.32 4.49
N THR A 279 -17.86 -14.79 4.61
CA THR A 279 -18.94 -14.45 3.68
C THR A 279 -19.22 -12.94 3.67
N MET A 280 -19.24 -12.31 4.85
CA MET A 280 -19.43 -10.86 4.98
C MET A 280 -18.26 -10.10 4.36
N LEU A 281 -17.02 -10.48 4.68
CA LEU A 281 -15.81 -9.85 4.13
C LEU A 281 -15.75 -9.97 2.61
N THR A 282 -16.09 -11.14 2.07
CA THR A 282 -16.16 -11.40 0.64
C THR A 282 -17.20 -10.49 -0.02
N ALA A 283 -18.42 -10.44 0.51
CA ALA A 283 -19.49 -9.61 -0.01
C ALA A 283 -19.14 -8.10 0.04
N VAL A 284 -18.60 -7.63 1.17
CA VAL A 284 -18.17 -6.23 1.34
C VAL A 284 -17.02 -5.88 0.40
N GLY A 285 -16.05 -6.79 0.24
CA GLY A 285 -14.92 -6.62 -0.67
C GLY A 285 -15.38 -6.50 -2.12
N LEU A 286 -16.22 -7.42 -2.60
CA LEU A 286 -16.77 -7.39 -3.95
C LEU A 286 -17.62 -6.16 -4.22
N PHE A 287 -18.52 -5.83 -3.28
CA PHE A 287 -19.34 -4.64 -3.40
C PHE A 287 -18.46 -3.39 -3.48
N SER A 288 -17.42 -3.30 -2.64
CA SER A 288 -16.46 -2.19 -2.68
C SER A 288 -15.69 -2.14 -4.00
N GLY A 289 -15.29 -3.30 -4.52
CA GLY A 289 -14.65 -3.46 -5.82
C GLY A 289 -15.48 -2.87 -6.94
N LEU A 290 -16.71 -3.38 -7.08
CA LEU A 290 -17.65 -2.97 -8.12
C LEU A 290 -18.04 -1.49 -7.98
N TYR A 291 -18.33 -1.05 -6.75
CA TYR A 291 -18.66 0.34 -6.45
C TYR A 291 -17.53 1.30 -6.85
N GLY A 292 -16.29 0.96 -6.49
CA GLY A 292 -15.10 1.71 -6.89
C GLY A 292 -14.95 1.79 -8.41
N ALA A 293 -15.14 0.68 -9.13
CA ALA A 293 -15.04 0.63 -10.58
C ALA A 293 -16.10 1.51 -11.27
N VAL A 294 -17.36 1.41 -10.85
CA VAL A 294 -18.46 2.23 -11.38
C VAL A 294 -18.22 3.71 -11.12
N LEU A 295 -17.78 4.08 -9.91
CA LEU A 295 -17.47 5.48 -9.62
C LEU A 295 -16.25 5.99 -10.36
N ALA A 296 -15.24 5.15 -10.62
CA ALA A 296 -14.10 5.50 -11.46
C ALA A 296 -14.57 5.86 -12.88
N LEU A 297 -15.52 5.09 -13.43
CA LEU A 297 -16.14 5.36 -14.72
C LEU A 297 -16.95 6.67 -14.72
N ALA A 298 -17.48 7.11 -13.60
CA ALA A 298 -18.18 8.40 -13.53
C ALA A 298 -17.22 9.62 -13.46
N GLN A 299 -15.93 9.43 -13.20
CA GLN A 299 -15.01 10.55 -12.98
C GLN A 299 -14.60 11.26 -14.27
N VAL A 300 -14.41 12.57 -14.16
CA VAL A 300 -13.84 13.45 -15.19
C VAL A 300 -12.40 13.87 -14.90
N ASP A 301 -11.96 13.81 -13.64
CA ASP A 301 -10.60 14.16 -13.23
C ASP A 301 -9.71 12.91 -13.11
N LEU A 302 -8.57 12.90 -13.81
CA LEU A 302 -7.64 11.75 -13.86
C LEU A 302 -7.13 11.34 -12.46
N ARG A 303 -6.84 12.31 -11.58
CA ARG A 303 -6.32 12.00 -10.25
C ARG A 303 -7.38 11.32 -9.39
N ARG A 304 -8.63 11.77 -9.51
CA ARG A 304 -9.77 11.16 -8.84
C ARG A 304 -10.11 9.79 -9.42
N THR A 305 -10.00 9.60 -10.74
CA THR A 305 -10.11 8.29 -11.39
C THR A 305 -9.14 7.29 -10.79
N VAL A 306 -7.85 7.64 -10.68
CA VAL A 306 -6.83 6.78 -10.05
C VAL A 306 -7.22 6.41 -8.60
N GLY A 307 -7.75 7.36 -7.83
CA GLY A 307 -8.22 7.08 -6.48
C GLY A 307 -9.36 6.08 -6.39
N PHE A 308 -10.33 6.12 -7.32
CA PHE A 308 -11.41 5.14 -7.34
C PHE A 308 -10.99 3.77 -7.90
N LEU A 309 -10.03 3.72 -8.83
CA LEU A 309 -9.40 2.45 -9.23
C LEU A 309 -8.73 1.77 -8.04
N LEU A 310 -8.08 2.55 -7.17
CA LEU A 310 -7.48 2.02 -5.93
C LEU A 310 -8.52 1.52 -4.93
N VAL A 311 -9.66 2.23 -4.77
CA VAL A 311 -10.80 1.72 -3.99
C VAL A 311 -11.29 0.38 -4.53
N SER A 312 -11.39 0.26 -5.85
CA SER A 312 -11.81 -0.98 -6.51
C SER A 312 -10.85 -2.14 -6.21
N GLN A 313 -9.55 -1.91 -6.40
CA GLN A 313 -8.51 -2.91 -6.14
C GLN A 313 -8.47 -3.33 -4.66
N SER A 314 -8.57 -2.37 -3.71
CA SER A 314 -8.68 -2.68 -2.28
C SER A 314 -9.86 -3.60 -1.96
N GLY A 315 -11.01 -3.40 -2.60
CA GLY A 315 -12.18 -4.26 -2.44
C GLY A 315 -11.92 -5.68 -2.94
N LEU A 316 -11.35 -5.82 -4.14
CA LEU A 316 -10.99 -7.14 -4.70
C LEU A 316 -9.96 -7.87 -3.82
N MET A 317 -8.96 -7.16 -3.29
CA MET A 317 -7.99 -7.74 -2.36
C MET A 317 -8.64 -8.21 -1.05
N LEU A 318 -9.61 -7.46 -0.51
CA LEU A 318 -10.34 -7.90 0.69
C LEU A 318 -11.17 -9.15 0.39
N ALA A 319 -11.85 -9.19 -0.75
CA ALA A 319 -12.65 -10.34 -1.15
C ALA A 319 -11.80 -11.60 -1.35
N GLY A 320 -10.64 -11.46 -2.01
CA GLY A 320 -9.68 -12.54 -2.15
C GLY A 320 -9.16 -13.03 -0.80
N LEU A 321 -8.73 -12.10 0.07
CA LEU A 321 -8.15 -12.44 1.37
C LEU A 321 -9.15 -13.19 2.26
N ALA A 322 -10.43 -12.83 2.18
CA ALA A 322 -11.50 -13.44 2.96
C ALA A 322 -11.63 -14.96 2.77
N THR A 323 -11.34 -15.47 1.57
CA THR A 323 -11.54 -16.88 1.23
C THR A 323 -10.56 -17.84 1.93
N MET A 324 -9.39 -17.36 2.36
CA MET A 324 -8.42 -18.13 3.13
C MET A 324 -8.01 -19.46 2.49
N ASN A 325 -7.68 -19.43 1.20
CA ASN A 325 -6.94 -20.49 0.52
C ASN A 325 -5.56 -19.95 0.06
N THR A 326 -4.60 -20.85 -0.15
CA THR A 326 -3.21 -20.51 -0.48
C THR A 326 -3.09 -19.62 -1.71
N GLN A 327 -3.85 -19.91 -2.77
CA GLN A 327 -3.79 -19.14 -4.01
C GLN A 327 -4.31 -17.71 -3.82
N SER A 328 -5.47 -17.53 -3.18
CA SER A 328 -6.04 -16.21 -2.97
C SER A 328 -5.19 -15.36 -2.03
N VAL A 329 -4.64 -15.92 -0.96
CA VAL A 329 -3.77 -15.17 -0.03
C VAL A 329 -2.46 -14.78 -0.74
N ALA A 330 -1.83 -15.71 -1.48
CA ALA A 330 -0.63 -15.41 -2.26
C ALA A 330 -0.91 -14.35 -3.35
N GLY A 331 -2.03 -14.47 -4.07
CA GLY A 331 -2.48 -13.54 -5.08
C GLY A 331 -2.72 -12.13 -4.52
N VAL A 332 -3.39 -12.02 -3.37
CA VAL A 332 -3.62 -10.74 -2.68
C VAL A 332 -2.32 -10.07 -2.26
N LEU A 333 -1.38 -10.82 -1.66
CA LEU A 333 -0.09 -10.26 -1.26
C LEU A 333 0.72 -9.82 -2.48
N LEU A 334 0.67 -10.55 -3.60
CA LEU A 334 1.31 -10.17 -4.85
C LEU A 334 0.66 -8.93 -5.47
N GLN A 335 -0.68 -8.90 -5.51
CA GLN A 335 -1.49 -7.81 -6.04
C GLN A 335 -1.26 -6.52 -5.27
N SER A 336 -1.08 -6.59 -3.95
CA SER A 336 -0.78 -5.42 -3.10
C SER A 336 0.51 -4.71 -3.53
N VAL A 337 1.51 -5.47 -3.98
CA VAL A 337 2.78 -4.95 -4.48
C VAL A 337 2.62 -4.47 -5.92
N ALA A 338 2.03 -5.30 -6.77
CA ALA A 338 1.86 -5.01 -8.20
C ALA A 338 1.05 -3.72 -8.43
N THR A 339 -0.09 -3.60 -7.75
CA THR A 339 -0.94 -2.41 -7.75
C THR A 339 -0.19 -1.19 -7.22
N GLY A 340 0.60 -1.35 -6.14
CA GLY A 340 1.42 -0.27 -5.57
C GLY A 340 2.44 0.29 -6.57
N VAL A 341 3.16 -0.58 -7.29
CA VAL A 341 4.13 -0.17 -8.33
C VAL A 341 3.42 0.47 -9.51
N ALA A 342 2.42 -0.20 -10.08
CA ALA A 342 1.75 0.23 -11.30
C ALA A 342 1.02 1.56 -11.11
N LEU A 343 0.26 1.72 -10.02
CA LEU A 343 -0.46 2.97 -9.74
C LEU A 343 0.46 4.11 -9.33
N THR A 344 1.59 3.84 -8.69
CA THR A 344 2.61 4.88 -8.45
C THR A 344 3.15 5.40 -9.77
N GLY A 345 3.46 4.51 -10.71
CA GLY A 345 3.90 4.90 -12.05
C GLY A 345 2.82 5.68 -12.80
N LEU A 346 1.58 5.19 -12.81
CA LEU A 346 0.45 5.87 -13.45
C LEU A 346 0.24 7.27 -12.86
N LYS A 347 0.24 7.38 -11.52
CA LYS A 347 0.05 8.65 -10.81
C LYS A 347 1.20 9.61 -11.07
N LEU A 348 2.44 9.13 -11.19
CA LEU A 348 3.57 9.94 -11.60
C LEU A 348 3.34 10.55 -12.99
N VAL A 349 2.90 9.75 -13.96
CA VAL A 349 2.57 10.23 -15.31
C VAL A 349 1.42 11.25 -15.26
N VAL A 350 0.37 11.00 -14.48
CA VAL A 350 -0.75 11.94 -14.29
C VAL A 350 -0.31 13.28 -13.69
N GLU A 351 0.64 13.27 -12.75
CA GLU A 351 1.15 14.51 -12.13
C GLU A 351 2.12 15.27 -13.04
N VAL A 352 2.91 14.57 -13.86
CA VAL A 352 3.70 15.21 -14.92
C VAL A 352 2.78 15.83 -15.96
N LEU A 353 1.73 15.12 -16.39
CA LEU A 353 0.71 15.65 -17.29
C LEU A 353 0.10 16.92 -16.71
N GLY A 354 -0.43 16.87 -15.48
CA GLY A 354 -1.02 18.03 -14.83
C GLY A 354 -0.05 19.19 -14.63
N ALA A 355 1.25 18.91 -14.47
CA ALA A 355 2.29 19.93 -14.38
C ALA A 355 2.60 20.60 -15.72
N ARG A 356 2.35 19.94 -16.87
CA ARG A 356 2.56 20.50 -18.22
C ARG A 356 1.31 21.18 -18.77
N THR A 357 0.14 20.61 -18.52
CA THR A 357 -1.13 21.10 -19.07
C THR A 357 -1.86 22.08 -18.12
N GLY A 358 -1.47 22.12 -16.85
CA GLY A 358 -2.17 22.88 -15.81
C GLY A 358 -3.51 22.25 -15.37
N THR A 359 -3.94 21.14 -15.97
CA THR A 359 -5.22 20.49 -15.67
C THR A 359 -5.14 18.97 -15.78
N THR A 360 -5.92 18.29 -14.96
CA THR A 360 -6.14 16.82 -15.00
C THR A 360 -7.58 16.47 -15.38
N ASP A 361 -8.36 17.46 -15.81
CA ASP A 361 -9.73 17.31 -16.27
C ASP A 361 -9.77 16.78 -17.71
N MET A 362 -10.25 15.55 -17.87
CA MET A 362 -10.35 14.87 -19.17
C MET A 362 -11.29 15.57 -20.16
N THR A 363 -12.16 16.48 -19.72
CA THR A 363 -13.02 17.26 -20.62
C THR A 363 -12.26 18.40 -21.32
N ARG A 364 -11.12 18.82 -20.75
CA ARG A 364 -10.26 19.90 -21.26
C ARG A 364 -8.98 19.38 -21.92
N LEU A 365 -8.77 18.07 -21.91
CA LEU A 365 -7.62 17.40 -22.52
C LEU A 365 -8.04 16.75 -23.84
N GLY A 366 -7.08 16.57 -24.75
CA GLY A 366 -7.32 15.96 -26.07
C GLY A 366 -6.05 15.96 -26.93
N GLY A 367 -5.86 14.90 -27.73
CA GLY A 367 -4.79 14.80 -28.72
C GLY A 367 -3.34 14.89 -28.23
N LEU A 368 -3.09 14.71 -26.91
CA LEU A 368 -1.75 14.84 -26.33
C LEU A 368 -0.70 13.91 -26.94
N VAL A 369 -1.10 12.78 -27.53
CA VAL A 369 -0.17 11.83 -28.17
C VAL A 369 0.70 12.48 -29.26
N ARG A 370 0.19 13.54 -29.91
CA ARG A 370 0.89 14.23 -31.01
C ARG A 370 2.16 14.95 -30.54
N LYS A 371 2.20 15.39 -29.28
CA LYS A 371 3.32 16.15 -28.69
C LYS A 371 4.04 15.36 -27.59
N ALA A 372 3.32 14.51 -26.87
CA ALA A 372 3.84 13.71 -25.76
C ALA A 372 3.54 12.20 -25.94
N PRO A 373 4.09 11.55 -27.00
CA PRO A 373 3.80 10.15 -27.29
C PRO A 373 4.35 9.20 -26.20
N ARG A 374 5.46 9.54 -25.54
CA ARG A 374 6.01 8.69 -24.47
C ARG A 374 5.17 8.79 -23.21
N MET A 375 4.67 9.98 -22.89
CA MET A 375 3.68 10.17 -21.83
C MET A 375 2.44 9.31 -22.08
N ALA A 376 1.92 9.30 -23.30
CA ALA A 376 0.80 8.45 -23.69
C ALA A 376 1.13 6.96 -23.51
N ALA A 377 2.29 6.52 -24.02
CA ALA A 377 2.72 5.12 -23.90
C ALA A 377 2.82 4.67 -22.44
N PHE A 378 3.49 5.43 -21.56
CA PHE A 378 3.62 5.06 -20.16
C PHE A 378 2.30 5.17 -19.38
N PHE A 379 1.43 6.12 -19.70
CA PHE A 379 0.08 6.16 -19.12
C PHE A 379 -0.67 4.87 -19.45
N PHE A 380 -0.64 4.45 -20.73
CA PHE A 380 -1.30 3.23 -21.17
C PHE A 380 -0.68 2.00 -20.49
N LEU A 381 0.63 1.80 -20.61
CA LEU A 381 1.32 0.63 -20.08
C LEU A 381 1.16 0.48 -18.56
N LEU A 382 1.41 1.53 -17.78
CA LEU A 382 1.28 1.49 -16.31
C LEU A 382 -0.18 1.43 -15.88
N GLY A 383 -1.08 2.07 -16.62
CA GLY A 383 -2.50 1.99 -16.37
C GLY A 383 -3.03 0.56 -16.52
N PHE A 384 -2.82 -0.07 -17.67
CA PHE A 384 -3.26 -1.44 -17.89
C PHE A 384 -2.51 -2.45 -17.02
N ALA A 385 -1.22 -2.23 -16.72
CA ALA A 385 -0.50 -3.03 -15.74
C ALA A 385 -1.08 -2.92 -14.32
N SER A 386 -1.84 -1.88 -13.99
CA SER A 386 -2.53 -1.76 -12.70
C SER A 386 -3.85 -2.55 -12.62
N LEU A 387 -4.32 -3.11 -13.75
CA LEU A 387 -5.61 -3.81 -13.88
C LEU A 387 -5.44 -5.22 -14.46
N GLY A 388 -4.37 -5.91 -14.07
CA GLY A 388 -4.20 -7.31 -14.47
C GLY A 388 -3.97 -7.54 -15.97
N PHE A 389 -3.30 -6.65 -16.71
CA PHE A 389 -2.98 -6.94 -18.11
C PHE A 389 -2.01 -8.14 -18.24
N PRO A 390 -2.23 -9.10 -19.16
CA PRO A 390 -1.38 -10.28 -19.30
C PRO A 390 0.12 -9.95 -19.45
N GLY A 391 0.97 -10.73 -18.80
CA GLY A 391 2.42 -10.50 -18.75
C GLY A 391 2.86 -9.47 -17.70
N THR A 392 1.95 -8.98 -16.86
CA THR A 392 2.26 -8.08 -15.74
C THR A 392 2.08 -8.78 -14.40
N LEU A 393 2.79 -8.33 -13.36
CA LEU A 393 2.70 -8.90 -12.01
C LEU A 393 1.28 -8.82 -11.45
N SER A 394 0.52 -7.79 -11.81
CA SER A 394 -0.87 -7.66 -11.38
C SER A 394 -1.77 -8.72 -12.02
N PHE A 395 -1.44 -9.20 -13.23
CA PHE A 395 -2.20 -10.31 -13.84
C PHE A 395 -2.01 -11.58 -13.02
N VAL A 396 -0.77 -11.90 -12.64
CA VAL A 396 -0.49 -13.07 -11.78
C VAL A 396 -1.22 -12.94 -10.44
N GLY A 397 -1.22 -11.75 -9.84
CA GLY A 397 -1.92 -11.48 -8.59
C GLY A 397 -3.44 -11.65 -8.71
N GLU A 398 -4.06 -11.01 -9.71
CA GLU A 398 -5.51 -11.08 -9.96
C GLU A 398 -5.95 -12.49 -10.39
N ASP A 399 -5.15 -13.21 -11.17
CA ASP A 399 -5.45 -14.57 -11.62
C ASP A 399 -5.45 -15.57 -10.46
N LEU A 400 -4.40 -15.57 -9.61
CA LEU A 400 -4.35 -16.38 -8.39
C LEU A 400 -5.51 -16.06 -7.44
N LEU A 401 -5.83 -14.77 -7.32
CA LEU A 401 -6.93 -14.30 -6.49
C LEU A 401 -8.27 -14.82 -7.04
N LEU A 402 -8.52 -14.65 -8.34
CA LEU A 402 -9.73 -15.12 -9.02
C LEU A 402 -9.86 -16.64 -8.95
N HIS A 403 -8.78 -17.39 -9.14
CA HIS A 403 -8.79 -18.86 -9.10
C HIS A 403 -9.23 -19.36 -7.72
N GLY A 404 -8.62 -18.85 -6.64
CA GLY A 404 -9.03 -19.26 -5.30
C GLY A 404 -10.45 -18.81 -4.93
N VAL A 405 -10.96 -17.69 -5.46
CA VAL A 405 -12.38 -17.30 -5.29
C VAL A 405 -13.30 -18.21 -6.11
N LEU A 406 -12.92 -18.61 -7.31
CA LEU A 406 -13.68 -19.54 -8.16
C LEU A 406 -13.82 -20.91 -7.50
N GLU A 407 -12.75 -21.43 -6.92
CA GLU A 407 -12.76 -22.70 -6.19
C GLU A 407 -13.68 -22.65 -4.97
N ALA A 408 -13.64 -21.56 -4.21
CA ALA A 408 -14.48 -21.40 -3.03
C ALA A 408 -15.97 -21.14 -3.40
N HIS A 409 -16.20 -20.23 -4.35
CA HIS A 409 -17.52 -19.69 -4.66
C HIS A 409 -17.65 -19.30 -6.16
N PRO A 410 -18.03 -20.22 -7.07
CA PRO A 410 -18.04 -19.95 -8.52
C PRO A 410 -18.90 -18.75 -8.95
N LEU A 411 -20.08 -18.57 -8.34
CA LEU A 411 -20.99 -17.46 -8.66
C LEU A 411 -20.46 -16.10 -8.19
N VAL A 412 -19.56 -16.11 -7.20
CA VAL A 412 -18.96 -14.91 -6.58
C VAL A 412 -17.81 -14.36 -7.43
N ALA A 413 -17.24 -15.16 -8.33
CA ALA A 413 -16.21 -14.73 -9.27
C ALA A 413 -16.73 -13.83 -10.42
N LEU A 414 -18.01 -13.96 -10.79
CA LEU A 414 -18.61 -13.14 -11.86
C LEU A 414 -18.56 -11.63 -11.57
N PRO A 415 -18.98 -11.14 -10.38
CA PRO A 415 -18.79 -9.74 -9.98
C PRO A 415 -17.35 -9.25 -10.05
N MET A 416 -16.35 -10.10 -9.79
CA MET A 416 -14.94 -9.72 -9.87
C MET A 416 -14.51 -9.45 -11.31
N LEU A 417 -14.85 -10.36 -12.23
CA LEU A 417 -14.56 -10.20 -13.66
C LEU A 417 -15.22 -8.94 -14.22
N LEU A 418 -16.48 -8.69 -13.84
CA LEU A 418 -17.19 -7.45 -14.20
C LEU A 418 -16.49 -6.21 -13.64
N THR A 419 -16.01 -6.26 -12.40
CA THR A 419 -15.28 -5.17 -11.76
C THR A 419 -14.00 -4.83 -12.53
N THR A 420 -13.15 -5.83 -12.82
CA THR A 420 -11.91 -5.63 -13.59
C THR A 420 -12.21 -5.10 -15.00
N ALA A 421 -13.24 -5.60 -15.67
CA ALA A 421 -13.65 -5.12 -16.97
C ALA A 421 -14.07 -3.64 -16.96
N ILE A 422 -14.86 -3.20 -15.97
CA ILE A 422 -15.27 -1.79 -15.82
C ILE A 422 -14.05 -0.90 -15.55
N CYS A 423 -13.10 -1.36 -14.74
CA CYS A 423 -11.85 -0.64 -14.53
C CYS A 423 -11.06 -0.46 -15.83
N ALA A 424 -10.96 -1.52 -16.64
CA ALA A 424 -10.26 -1.48 -17.93
C ALA A 424 -10.94 -0.50 -18.91
N ILE A 425 -12.27 -0.54 -19.02
CA ILE A 425 -13.07 0.42 -19.78
C ILE A 425 -12.80 1.85 -19.30
N THR A 426 -12.73 2.06 -17.98
CA THR A 426 -12.47 3.37 -17.38
C THR A 426 -11.10 3.91 -17.79
N LEU A 427 -10.04 3.11 -17.70
CA LEU A 427 -8.70 3.54 -18.12
C LEU A 427 -8.60 3.75 -19.62
N PHE A 428 -9.23 2.88 -20.42
CA PHE A 428 -9.27 3.07 -21.86
C PHE A 428 -9.98 4.37 -22.25
N ARG A 429 -11.13 4.66 -21.64
CA ARG A 429 -11.84 5.92 -21.85
C ARG A 429 -11.00 7.13 -21.43
N ALA A 430 -10.29 7.02 -20.31
CA ALA A 430 -9.38 8.07 -19.85
C ALA A 430 -8.23 8.30 -20.84
N PHE A 431 -7.66 7.21 -21.37
CA PHE A 431 -6.63 7.28 -22.40
C PHE A 431 -7.16 7.92 -23.69
N GLN A 432 -8.33 7.49 -24.18
CA GLN A 432 -8.97 8.05 -25.36
C GLN A 432 -9.21 9.55 -25.23
N LYS A 433 -9.88 10.00 -24.16
CA LYS A 433 -10.17 11.42 -23.96
C LYS A 433 -8.91 12.27 -23.83
N THR A 434 -7.92 11.77 -23.10
CA THR A 434 -6.70 12.53 -22.79
C THR A 434 -5.71 12.59 -23.95
N PHE A 435 -5.48 11.47 -24.64
CA PHE A 435 -4.39 11.35 -25.62
C PHE A 435 -4.87 11.27 -27.07
N LEU A 436 -6.04 10.69 -27.34
CA LEU A 436 -6.53 10.45 -28.70
C LEU A 436 -7.68 11.38 -29.14
N GLY A 437 -8.30 12.10 -28.20
CA GLY A 437 -9.48 12.93 -28.43
C GLY A 437 -9.28 14.04 -29.48
N GLY A 438 -10.38 14.51 -30.05
CA GLY A 438 -10.40 15.64 -30.98
C GLY A 438 -9.91 16.94 -30.33
N LEU A 439 -9.53 17.91 -31.18
CA LEU A 439 -8.93 19.18 -30.74
C LEU A 439 -9.86 20.36 -30.98
N ASN A 440 -10.47 20.86 -29.92
CA ASN A 440 -11.12 22.17 -29.90
C ASN A 440 -10.06 23.30 -29.82
N PRO A 441 -10.42 24.58 -30.04
CA PRO A 441 -9.47 25.70 -30.01
C PRO A 441 -8.67 25.81 -28.70
N GLU A 442 -9.31 25.59 -27.54
CA GLU A 442 -8.63 25.61 -26.22
C GLU A 442 -7.56 24.51 -26.11
N GLN A 443 -7.89 23.28 -26.53
CA GLN A 443 -6.98 22.14 -26.52
C GLN A 443 -5.80 22.32 -27.49
N LYS A 444 -6.01 22.99 -28.62
CA LYS A 444 -4.91 23.33 -29.55
C LYS A 444 -3.89 24.27 -28.90
N LEU A 445 -4.36 25.32 -28.23
CA LEU A 445 -3.49 26.25 -27.49
C LEU A 445 -2.72 25.55 -26.38
N LEU A 446 -3.38 24.65 -25.64
CA LEU A 446 -2.72 23.84 -24.61
C LEU A 446 -1.60 22.98 -25.23
N LEU A 447 -1.86 22.29 -26.34
CA LEU A 447 -0.88 21.43 -27.01
C LEU A 447 0.42 22.13 -27.42
N GLU A 448 0.36 23.41 -27.76
CA GLU A 448 1.56 24.18 -28.15
C GLU A 448 2.57 24.30 -27.01
N THR A 449 2.10 24.21 -25.76
CA THR A 449 2.92 24.36 -24.56
C THR A 449 3.36 23.03 -23.93
N VAL A 450 2.85 21.90 -24.42
CA VAL A 450 3.10 20.59 -23.80
C VAL A 450 4.42 19.99 -24.30
N GLU A 451 5.30 19.72 -23.34
CA GLU A 451 6.49 18.89 -23.52
C GLU A 451 6.20 17.43 -23.14
N ASP A 452 6.86 16.50 -23.83
CA ASP A 452 6.87 15.07 -23.47
C ASP A 452 7.65 14.82 -22.16
N LEU A 453 7.71 13.56 -21.71
CA LEU A 453 8.43 13.16 -20.50
C LEU A 453 9.93 13.49 -20.56
N LEU A 454 10.42 14.15 -19.50
CA LEU A 454 11.84 14.42 -19.31
C LEU A 454 12.63 13.11 -19.10
N PRO A 455 13.97 13.09 -19.35
CA PRO A 455 14.79 11.89 -19.15
C PRO A 455 14.58 11.20 -17.79
N ARG A 456 14.57 11.96 -16.68
CA ARG A 456 14.33 11.40 -15.33
C ARG A 456 12.94 10.78 -15.17
N GLU A 457 11.93 11.38 -15.80
CA GLU A 457 10.53 10.92 -15.75
C GLU A 457 10.37 9.64 -16.56
N ARG A 458 11.05 9.55 -17.72
CA ARG A 458 11.12 8.34 -18.56
C ARG A 458 11.82 7.19 -17.83
N VAL A 459 12.97 7.44 -17.20
CA VAL A 459 13.71 6.40 -16.47
C VAL A 459 12.88 5.86 -15.30
N ALA A 460 12.23 6.72 -14.53
CA ALA A 460 11.37 6.27 -13.43
C ALA A 460 10.14 5.49 -13.93
N ALA A 461 9.43 5.99 -14.94
CA ALA A 461 8.28 5.30 -15.51
C ALA A 461 8.66 3.94 -16.12
N LEU A 462 9.78 3.89 -16.84
CA LEU A 462 10.32 2.65 -17.39
C LEU A 462 10.74 1.66 -16.30
N GLY A 463 11.42 2.11 -15.25
CA GLY A 463 11.82 1.25 -14.14
C GLY A 463 10.62 0.65 -13.41
N LEU A 464 9.58 1.44 -13.14
CA LEU A 464 8.35 0.96 -12.52
C LEU A 464 7.60 -0.02 -13.43
N PHE A 465 7.48 0.28 -14.72
CA PHE A 465 6.84 -0.64 -15.67
C PHE A 465 7.63 -1.94 -15.82
N ALA A 466 8.96 -1.85 -15.97
CA ALA A 466 9.84 -3.01 -16.07
C ALA A 466 9.74 -3.89 -14.84
N LEU A 467 9.61 -3.33 -13.63
CA LEU A 467 9.42 -4.12 -12.42
C LEU A 467 8.13 -4.94 -12.45
N VAL A 468 7.01 -4.33 -12.86
CA VAL A 468 5.73 -5.04 -12.96
C VAL A 468 5.76 -6.05 -14.11
N PHE A 469 6.37 -5.71 -15.25
CA PHE A 469 6.46 -6.60 -16.41
C PHE A 469 7.37 -7.81 -16.13
N VAL A 470 8.60 -7.60 -15.68
CA VAL A 470 9.54 -8.67 -15.33
C VAL A 470 9.00 -9.51 -14.17
N GLY A 471 8.40 -8.89 -13.16
CA GLY A 471 7.74 -9.61 -12.08
C GLY A 471 6.58 -10.47 -12.57
N GLY A 472 5.86 -10.05 -13.60
CA GLY A 472 4.80 -10.85 -14.25
C GLY A 472 5.34 -12.07 -14.99
N LEU A 473 6.48 -11.93 -15.67
CA LEU A 473 7.14 -13.05 -16.35
C LEU A 473 7.81 -14.02 -15.37
N LEU A 474 8.30 -13.51 -14.23
CA LEU A 474 9.05 -14.28 -13.23
C LEU A 474 8.52 -14.02 -11.80
N PRO A 475 7.29 -14.48 -11.47
CA PRO A 475 6.71 -14.22 -10.14
C PRO A 475 7.31 -15.10 -9.03
N GLY A 476 7.98 -16.21 -9.39
CA GLY A 476 8.49 -17.23 -8.46
C GLY A 476 9.28 -16.71 -7.26
N PRO A 477 10.26 -15.79 -7.41
CA PRO A 477 11.00 -15.24 -6.27
C PRO A 477 10.11 -14.52 -5.25
N LEU A 478 9.14 -13.74 -5.72
CA LEU A 478 8.21 -13.00 -4.85
C LEU A 478 7.20 -13.94 -4.16
N LEU A 479 6.81 -15.03 -4.82
CA LEU A 479 5.95 -16.05 -4.23
C LEU A 479 6.68 -16.85 -3.15
N ARG A 480 7.89 -17.36 -3.43
CA ARG A 480 8.70 -18.13 -2.47
C ARG A 480 9.05 -17.36 -1.19
N MET A 481 9.27 -16.05 -1.30
CA MET A 481 9.51 -15.21 -0.11
C MET A 481 8.31 -15.18 0.85
N ARG A 482 7.10 -15.45 0.35
CA ARG A 482 5.84 -15.35 1.11
C ARG A 482 5.20 -16.69 1.43
N GLU A 483 5.65 -17.77 0.81
CA GLU A 483 5.10 -19.12 0.91
C GLU A 483 4.83 -19.53 2.36
N HIS A 484 5.85 -19.55 3.22
CA HIS A 484 5.68 -19.86 4.64
C HIS A 484 4.69 -18.91 5.35
N THR A 485 4.70 -17.60 5.03
CA THR A 485 3.75 -16.64 5.62
C THR A 485 2.32 -16.98 5.19
N VAL A 486 2.11 -17.34 3.92
CA VAL A 486 0.81 -17.75 3.38
C VAL A 486 0.32 -19.03 4.07
N ASP A 487 1.14 -20.08 4.07
CA ASP A 487 0.76 -21.38 4.59
C ASP A 487 0.42 -21.30 6.09
N SER A 488 1.24 -20.59 6.87
CA SER A 488 0.99 -20.41 8.30
C SER A 488 -0.34 -19.70 8.62
N MET A 489 -0.81 -18.81 7.75
CA MET A 489 -2.11 -18.15 7.91
C MET A 489 -3.27 -19.05 7.51
N VAL A 490 -3.13 -19.72 6.36
CA VAL A 490 -4.15 -20.63 5.82
C VAL A 490 -4.37 -21.79 6.78
N ASP A 491 -3.30 -22.44 7.23
CA ASP A 491 -3.36 -23.57 8.16
C ASP A 491 -3.99 -23.16 9.50
N ARG A 492 -3.71 -21.94 9.97
CA ARG A 492 -4.29 -21.42 11.21
C ARG A 492 -5.80 -21.24 11.14
N VAL A 493 -6.33 -20.76 10.01
CA VAL A 493 -7.78 -20.64 9.81
C VAL A 493 -8.41 -22.00 9.51
N ALA A 494 -7.74 -22.84 8.72
CA ALA A 494 -8.18 -24.21 8.42
C ALA A 494 -8.36 -25.06 9.69
N ALA A 495 -7.43 -24.93 10.64
CA ALA A 495 -7.51 -25.60 11.95
C ALA A 495 -8.78 -25.24 12.72
N VAL A 496 -9.24 -23.98 12.63
CA VAL A 496 -10.48 -23.53 13.27
C VAL A 496 -11.72 -24.03 12.52
N ARG A 497 -11.67 -24.08 11.18
CA ARG A 497 -12.77 -24.62 10.35
C ARG A 497 -12.93 -26.14 10.49
N GLY A 498 -11.93 -26.85 11.02
CA GLY A 498 -11.87 -28.31 11.01
C GLY A 498 -11.62 -28.91 9.61
N THR A 499 -11.04 -28.12 8.69
CA THR A 499 -10.66 -28.56 7.34
C THR A 499 -9.19 -29.00 7.30
N PRO A 500 -8.80 -29.92 6.40
CA PRO A 500 -7.40 -30.34 6.28
C PRO A 500 -6.48 -29.14 6.00
N ALA A 501 -5.28 -29.17 6.59
CA ALA A 501 -4.22 -28.19 6.37
C ALA A 501 -3.77 -28.19 4.90
N SER A 502 -3.11 -27.12 4.48
CA SER A 502 -2.59 -27.00 3.11
C SER A 502 -1.66 -28.16 2.77
N ALA A 503 -1.85 -28.77 1.58
CA ALA A 503 -1.13 -29.96 1.13
C ALA A 503 0.38 -29.72 0.82
N HIS A 504 0.92 -28.56 1.19
CA HIS A 504 2.33 -28.19 0.99
C HIS A 504 3.16 -28.22 2.27
N SER A 505 2.55 -28.59 3.40
CA SER A 505 3.27 -28.85 4.67
C SER A 505 4.20 -30.07 4.61
N GLU A 506 4.10 -30.90 3.58
CA GLU A 506 5.02 -32.02 3.34
C GLU A 506 6.03 -31.70 2.23
N ALA A 507 7.18 -31.14 2.62
CA ALA A 507 8.44 -31.37 1.93
C ALA A 507 9.60 -31.34 2.96
N PRO A 508 10.62 -32.22 2.79
CA PRO A 508 11.43 -32.80 3.86
C PRO A 508 12.46 -31.87 4.53
#